data_AF-A0A392Q917-F1
#
_entry.id   AF-A0A392Q917-F1
#
_cell.length_a   1.000
_cell.length_b   1.000
_cell.length_c   1.000
_cell.angle_alpha   90.00
_cell.angle_beta   90.00
_cell.angle_gamma   90.00
#
_symmetry.space_group_name_H-M   'P 1'
#
loop_
_entity.id
_entity.type
_entity.pdbx_description
1 polymer ?
#
loop_
_entity_poly.entity_id
_entity_poly.type
_entity_poly.pdbx_seq_one_letter_code
_entity_poly.pdbx_strand_id
1 'polypeptide(L)'
;ARKNHLVLYAIRFLTGLNENFAMVKSQILLIDPLPPLNKIFSMVLQHERQGNFAPNDESKVLVNAADSRKPYSKNFKASSHNSKNSNGQSNKHCTYCDKFML
;
A
#
# COMPACT_ATOMS: atom_id res chain seq x y z
N ALA A 1 -10.21 28.97 18.46
CA ALA A 1 -10.86 29.35 17.19
C ALA A 1 -10.37 28.53 15.98
N ARG A 2 -9.11 28.69 15.53
CA ARG A 2 -8.60 28.02 14.30
C ARG A 2 -8.73 26.49 14.28
N LYS A 3 -8.38 25.81 15.38
CA LYS A 3 -8.47 24.34 15.48
C LYS A 3 -9.90 23.82 15.28
N ASN A 4 -10.88 24.45 15.92
CA ASN A 4 -12.30 24.08 15.79
C ASN A 4 -12.78 24.26 14.35
N HIS A 5 -12.31 25.30 13.66
CA HIS A 5 -12.63 25.53 12.26
C HIS A 5 -12.09 24.42 11.34
N LEU A 6 -10.88 23.93 11.60
CA LEU A 6 -10.31 22.79 10.86
C LEU A 6 -11.08 21.49 11.10
N VAL A 7 -11.52 21.25 12.34
CA VAL A 7 -12.38 20.09 12.65
C VAL A 7 -13.69 20.18 11.90
N LEU A 8 -14.35 21.34 11.89
CA LEU A 8 -15.61 21.54 11.15
C LEU A 8 -15.42 21.33 9.63
N TYR A 9 -14.31 21.77 9.05
CA TYR A 9 -14.00 21.49 7.65
C TYR A 9 -13.80 20.00 7.36
N ALA A 10 -13.06 19.31 8.23
CA ALA A 10 -12.86 17.87 8.11
C ALA A 10 -14.19 17.11 8.16
N ILE A 11 -15.04 17.42 9.14
CA ILE A 11 -16.36 16.79 9.27
C ILE A 11 -17.25 17.10 8.05
N ARG A 12 -17.31 18.36 7.60
CA ARG A 12 -18.08 18.74 6.39
C ARG A 12 -17.62 17.99 5.14
N PHE A 13 -16.30 17.86 4.96
CA PHE A 13 -15.73 17.08 3.87
C PHE A 13 -16.15 15.62 3.95
N LEU A 14 -15.97 14.97 5.11
CA LEU A 14 -16.34 13.56 5.30
C LEU A 14 -17.84 13.29 5.10
N THR A 15 -18.70 14.20 5.55
CA THR A 15 -20.15 14.11 5.33
C THR A 15 -20.50 14.22 3.83
N GLY A 16 -19.78 15.04 3.07
CA GLY A 16 -20.00 15.22 1.63
C GLY A 16 -19.51 14.08 0.73
N LEU A 17 -18.73 13.13 1.25
CA LEU A 17 -18.26 11.97 0.46
C LEU A 17 -19.39 10.94 0.25
N ASN A 18 -19.30 10.16 -0.83
CA ASN A 18 -20.24 9.09 -1.16
C ASN A 18 -20.24 7.93 -0.12
N GLU A 19 -21.27 7.08 -0.13
CA GLU A 19 -21.44 5.92 0.75
C GLU A 19 -20.34 4.86 0.59
N ASN A 20 -19.77 4.72 -0.61
CA ASN A 20 -18.63 3.82 -0.89
C ASN A 20 -17.36 4.14 -0.06
N PHE A 21 -17.32 5.29 0.59
CA PHE A 21 -16.23 5.71 1.47
C PHE A 21 -16.50 5.45 2.95
N ALA A 22 -17.60 4.76 3.31
CA ALA A 22 -17.99 4.51 4.70
C ALA A 22 -16.84 3.94 5.54
N MET A 23 -16.08 3.00 4.99
CA MET A 23 -14.94 2.38 5.68
C MET A 23 -13.84 3.40 6.01
N VAL A 24 -13.46 4.24 5.05
CA VAL A 24 -12.46 5.31 5.25
C VAL A 24 -12.96 6.38 6.20
N LYS A 25 -14.24 6.77 6.10
CA LYS A 25 -14.88 7.72 7.04
C LYS A 25 -14.74 7.20 8.47
N SER A 26 -15.12 5.94 8.71
CA SER A 26 -15.02 5.31 10.02
C SER A 26 -13.57 5.28 10.52
N GLN A 27 -12.62 4.89 9.68
CA GLN A 27 -11.20 4.92 10.05
C GLN A 27 -10.73 6.32 10.45
N ILE A 28 -11.07 7.35 9.69
CA ILE A 28 -10.65 8.73 9.98
C ILE A 28 -11.24 9.24 11.30
N LEU A 29 -12.52 8.94 11.57
CA LEU A 29 -13.22 9.37 12.78
C LEU A 29 -12.69 8.68 14.05
N LEU A 30 -12.05 7.51 13.92
CA LEU A 30 -11.45 6.77 15.03
C LEU A 30 -10.03 7.27 15.39
N ILE A 31 -9.44 8.18 14.61
CA ILE A 31 -8.10 8.71 14.87
C ILE A 31 -8.19 9.91 15.82
N ASP A 32 -7.51 9.83 16.97
CA ASP A 32 -7.36 10.94 17.94
C ASP A 32 -5.88 11.36 18.09
N PRO A 33 -5.52 12.63 17.81
CA PRO A 33 -6.38 13.72 17.35
C PRO A 33 -6.75 13.58 15.87
N LEU A 34 -7.94 14.10 15.51
CA LEU A 34 -8.44 14.08 14.14
C LEU A 34 -7.35 14.56 13.15
N PRO A 35 -7.06 13.79 12.08
CA PRO A 35 -5.94 14.09 11.20
C PRO A 35 -6.13 15.42 10.47
N PRO A 36 -5.04 16.09 10.07
CA PRO A 36 -5.12 17.30 9.27
C PRO A 36 -5.75 17.01 7.90
N LEU A 37 -6.39 18.01 7.31
CA LEU A 37 -7.16 17.87 6.06
C LEU A 37 -6.35 17.25 4.91
N ASN A 38 -5.07 17.59 4.79
CA ASN A 38 -4.17 17.00 3.77
C ASN A 38 -4.09 15.48 3.90
N LYS A 39 -3.99 14.95 5.13
CA LYS A 39 -3.93 13.51 5.36
C LYS A 39 -5.27 12.84 5.10
N ILE A 40 -6.38 13.51 5.45
CA ILE A 40 -7.73 13.08 5.11
C ILE A 40 -7.87 12.92 3.58
N PHE A 41 -7.42 13.91 2.79
CA PHE A 41 -7.44 13.80 1.33
C PHE A 41 -6.59 12.63 0.82
N SER A 42 -5.37 12.46 1.34
CA SER A 42 -4.51 11.34 0.94
C SER A 42 -5.15 9.97 1.23
N MET A 43 -5.83 9.82 2.37
CA MET A 43 -6.53 8.58 2.73
C MET A 43 -7.70 8.30 1.78
N VAL A 44 -8.48 9.32 1.42
CA VAL A 44 -9.58 9.19 0.45
C VAL A 44 -9.04 8.81 -0.93
N LEU A 45 -8.03 9.54 -1.44
CA LEU A 45 -7.39 9.23 -2.73
C LEU A 45 -6.79 7.83 -2.76
N GLN A 46 -6.19 7.39 -1.64
CA GLN A 46 -5.64 6.03 -1.55
C GLN A 46 -6.74 4.98 -1.64
N HIS A 47 -7.89 5.19 -0.97
CA HIS A 47 -9.03 4.29 -1.05
C HIS A 47 -9.63 4.21 -2.46
N GLU A 48 -9.76 5.34 -3.15
CA GLU A 48 -10.20 5.37 -4.55
C GLU A 48 -9.28 4.55 -5.45
N ARG A 49 -7.96 4.77 -5.32
CA ARG A 49 -6.94 4.07 -6.11
C ARG A 49 -6.86 2.57 -5.82
N GLN A 50 -7.17 2.16 -4.59
CA GLN A 50 -7.19 0.76 -4.21
C GLN A 50 -8.43 0.03 -4.76
N GLY A 51 -9.40 0.74 -5.31
CA GLY A 51 -10.54 0.14 -6.00
C GLY A 51 -11.39 -0.75 -5.09
N ASN A 52 -11.39 -0.50 -3.77
CA ASN A 52 -12.12 -1.27 -2.76
C ASN A 52 -13.65 -1.02 -2.85
N PHE A 53 -14.23 -1.27 -4.02
CA PHE A 53 -15.66 -1.42 -4.26
C PHE A 53 -16.10 -2.89 -4.20
N ALA A 54 -15.16 -3.82 -3.97
CA ALA A 54 -15.51 -5.22 -3.75
C ALA A 54 -16.06 -5.38 -2.31
N PRO A 55 -17.16 -6.13 -2.12
CA PRO A 55 -17.59 -6.51 -0.78
C PRO A 55 -16.42 -7.25 -0.11
N ASN A 56 -16.23 -6.96 1.17
CA ASN A 56 -15.32 -7.67 2.05
C ASN A 56 -15.73 -9.15 2.06
N ASP A 57 -15.23 -9.95 1.12
CA ASP A 57 -15.16 -11.38 1.30
C ASP A 57 -13.74 -11.69 1.77
N GLU A 58 -13.74 -12.16 2.99
CA GLU A 58 -12.62 -12.56 3.81
C GLU A 58 -11.76 -13.62 3.10
N SER A 59 -10.53 -13.81 3.57
CA SER A 59 -9.65 -14.93 3.23
C SER A 59 -8.75 -14.77 1.99
N LYS A 60 -7.67 -13.99 2.17
CA LYS A 60 -6.38 -14.30 1.51
C LYS A 60 -5.51 -15.11 2.45
N VAL A 61 -5.94 -16.32 2.79
CA VAL A 61 -5.05 -17.31 3.42
C VAL A 61 -4.09 -17.80 2.35
N LEU A 62 -2.87 -17.28 2.35
CA LEU A 62 -1.78 -17.78 1.51
C LEU A 62 -1.24 -19.07 2.15
N VAL A 63 -1.78 -20.22 1.75
CA VAL A 63 -1.25 -21.54 2.13
C VAL A 63 -0.06 -21.85 1.21
N ASN A 64 1.16 -21.74 1.71
CA ASN A 64 2.33 -22.23 0.99
C ASN A 64 2.45 -23.74 1.24
N ALA A 65 1.80 -24.54 0.40
CA ALA A 65 2.00 -25.99 0.39
C ALA A 65 3.33 -26.32 -0.31
N ALA A 66 4.43 -26.31 0.46
CA ALA A 66 5.67 -26.93 0.01
C ALA A 66 5.57 -28.44 0.30
N ASP A 67 4.93 -29.18 -0.60
CA ASP A 67 5.06 -30.63 -0.66
C ASP A 67 5.57 -31.02 -2.03
N SER A 68 6.83 -31.43 -2.12
CA SER A 68 7.13 -32.79 -2.60
C SER A 68 8.61 -33.11 -2.42
N ARG A 69 8.77 -34.21 -1.71
CA ARG A 69 9.99 -34.96 -1.45
C ARG A 69 10.75 -35.30 -2.74
N LYS A 70 12.08 -35.18 -2.61
CA LYS A 70 13.15 -36.06 -3.11
C LYS A 70 13.96 -35.59 -4.34
N PRO A 71 15.32 -35.57 -4.21
CA PRO A 71 16.25 -35.21 -5.28
C PRO A 71 16.69 -36.46 -6.06
N TYR A 72 16.81 -36.36 -7.39
CA TYR A 72 17.85 -37.05 -8.15
C TYR A 72 17.92 -36.53 -9.59
N SER A 73 19.15 -36.35 -10.05
CA SER A 73 19.64 -35.86 -11.34
C SER A 73 18.83 -36.22 -12.59
N LYS A 74 18.65 -35.23 -13.47
CA LYS A 74 18.73 -35.46 -14.93
C LYS A 74 19.27 -34.24 -15.66
N ASN A 75 20.38 -34.47 -16.35
CA ASN A 75 21.10 -33.54 -17.21
C ASN A 75 20.20 -32.99 -18.32
N PHE A 76 20.01 -31.68 -18.36
CA PHE A 76 19.66 -30.96 -19.58
C PHE A 76 20.56 -29.73 -19.71
N LYS A 77 21.23 -29.66 -20.86
CA LYS A 77 22.23 -28.67 -21.22
C LYS A 77 21.60 -27.26 -21.18
N ALA A 78 22.04 -26.44 -20.24
CA ALA A 78 21.71 -25.02 -20.25
C ALA A 78 22.51 -24.35 -21.38
N SER A 79 21.80 -23.90 -22.41
CA SER A 79 22.34 -23.00 -23.41
C SER A 79 22.86 -21.74 -22.71
N SER A 80 24.16 -21.53 -22.88
CA SER A 80 24.88 -20.30 -22.58
C SER A 80 24.05 -19.08 -23.00
N HIS A 81 23.59 -18.31 -22.02
CA HIS A 81 23.38 -16.89 -22.19
C HIS A 81 24.37 -16.20 -21.25
N ASN A 82 25.47 -15.76 -21.87
CA ASN A 82 26.31 -14.69 -21.39
C ASN A 82 25.43 -13.49 -21.04
N SER A 83 25.09 -13.31 -19.76
CA SER A 83 24.75 -11.98 -19.26
C SER A 83 25.90 -11.53 -18.40
N LYS A 84 26.56 -10.50 -18.91
CA LYS A 84 27.78 -9.93 -18.37
C LYS A 84 27.55 -9.44 -16.95
N ASN A 85 28.52 -9.79 -16.12
CA ASN A 85 28.82 -9.18 -14.85
C ASN A 85 28.96 -7.64 -15.04
N SER A 86 28.10 -6.87 -14.39
CA SER A 86 28.35 -5.47 -14.10
C SER A 86 27.97 -5.21 -12.65
N ASN A 87 29.00 -5.32 -11.81
CA ASN A 87 29.31 -4.52 -10.64
C ASN A 87 28.17 -3.82 -9.90
N GLY A 88 28.10 -4.14 -8.62
CA GLY A 88 27.26 -3.48 -7.63
C GLY A 88 27.48 -1.96 -7.56
N GLN A 89 26.37 -1.26 -7.65
CA GLN A 89 25.96 -0.21 -6.71
C GLN A 89 24.51 0.13 -7.05
N SER A 90 23.57 -0.62 -6.47
CA SER A 90 22.17 -0.22 -6.52
C SER A 90 21.99 0.97 -5.58
N ASN A 91 22.30 2.17 -6.06
CA ASN A 91 21.95 3.42 -5.41
C ASN A 91 20.43 3.61 -5.52
N LYS A 92 19.69 2.83 -4.73
CA LYS A 92 18.26 3.00 -4.53
C LYS A 92 18.08 4.25 -3.67
N HIS A 93 17.57 5.31 -4.26
CA HIS A 93 17.18 6.51 -3.52
C HIS A 93 15.72 6.40 -3.10
N CYS A 94 15.41 6.93 -1.93
CA CYS A 94 14.03 7.06 -1.48
C CYS A 94 13.36 8.19 -2.25
N THR A 95 12.30 7.91 -3.02
CA THR A 95 11.53 8.92 -3.77
C THR A 95 10.69 9.87 -2.90
N TYR A 96 10.66 9.66 -1.58
CA TYR A 96 9.98 10.53 -0.63
C TYR A 96 10.91 11.58 0.00
N CYS A 97 12.21 11.31 0.09
CA CYS A 97 13.15 12.17 0.80
C CYS A 97 14.55 12.28 0.16
N ASP A 98 14.69 11.86 -1.11
CA ASP A 98 15.88 11.96 -1.98
C ASP A 98 17.21 11.59 -1.31
N LYS A 99 17.18 10.66 -0.36
CA LYS A 99 18.38 10.10 0.27
C LYS A 99 18.69 8.72 -0.29
N PHE A 100 19.96 8.52 -0.62
CA PHE A 100 20.52 7.22 -0.98
C PHE A 100 20.58 6.32 0.25
N MET A 101 20.02 5.11 0.16
CA MET A 101 20.23 4.08 1.19
C MET A 101 21.59 3.42 0.92
N LEU A 102 22.56 3.69 1.80
CA LEU A 102 23.81 2.94 1.94
C LEU A 102 23.62 1.81 2.95
#